data_AF-I3WIB7-F1
#
_entry.id   AF-I3WIB7-F1
#
_cell.length_a   1.000
_cell.length_b   1.000
_cell.length_c   1.000
_cell.angle_alpha   90.00
_cell.angle_beta   90.00
_cell.angle_gamma   90.00
#
_symmetry.space_group_name_H-M   'P 1'
#
loop_
_entity.id
_entity.type
_entity.pdbx_description
1 polymer ?
#
loop_
_entity_poly.entity_id
_entity_poly.type
_entity_poly.pdbx_seq_one_letter_code
_entity_poly.pdbx_strand_id
1 'polypeptide(L)'
;MGESKNKPPLRARWKTMEAAIGMEIREHKGSFAVYVVLRVLVIAVAVLKFFNGDYEAVFLCILTLLLLLAPAFVQVRFRIELPSALEVIVLVFVFAAEILGEISSFYEIFPFWDTVLHTMNGFLAAAIGFSLVDLLNRSDRVKFELSPLYLAIVSFCFSMTIGVVWEFFEFSMDMLFGFDMQKDAVVHSISSVMLDPAHANHAVHINDITQVAVNGRDLGLGGYLDIGLIDTMEDLIVNFIGAVVFSVIGFIYVKNRGKGVSVISRFVPRRKSHDRDYLRLAGGDGDASLAPGAQAHQAQRQSQHDPHHHDHP
;
A
#
# COMPACT_ATOMS: atom_id res chain seq x y z
N MET A 1 -32.72 29.65 -12.66
CA MET A 1 -33.40 28.69 -11.77
C MET A 1 -32.51 27.46 -11.70
N GLY A 2 -31.70 27.34 -10.65
CA GLY A 2 -30.66 26.31 -10.57
C GLY A 2 -31.28 24.94 -10.31
N GLU A 3 -31.06 24.00 -11.22
CA GLU A 3 -31.37 22.60 -10.96
C GLU A 3 -30.50 22.12 -9.78
N SER A 4 -31.15 21.93 -8.63
CA SER A 4 -30.59 21.09 -7.58
C SER A 4 -30.48 19.67 -8.17
N LYS A 5 -29.29 19.29 -8.63
CA LYS A 5 -28.96 17.88 -8.87
C LYS A 5 -29.06 17.17 -7.52
N ASN A 6 -30.25 16.66 -7.20
CA ASN A 6 -30.47 15.84 -6.03
C ASN A 6 -29.45 14.71 -6.06
N LYS A 7 -28.56 14.68 -5.07
CA LYS A 7 -27.56 13.63 -4.97
C LYS A 7 -28.29 12.29 -4.91
N PRO A 8 -27.88 11.28 -5.68
CA PRO A 8 -28.55 9.98 -5.69
C PRO A 8 -28.59 9.39 -4.26
N PRO A 9 -29.66 8.64 -3.92
CA PRO A 9 -29.80 8.05 -2.60
C PRO A 9 -28.59 7.17 -2.26
N LEU A 10 -28.24 7.08 -0.97
CA LEU A 10 -27.05 6.36 -0.50
C LEU A 10 -26.92 4.98 -1.15
N ARG A 11 -27.97 4.16 -1.13
CA ARG A 11 -27.96 2.83 -1.75
C ARG A 11 -27.55 2.83 -3.23
N ALA A 12 -28.00 3.81 -4.01
CA ALA A 12 -27.61 3.93 -5.41
C ALA A 12 -26.11 4.26 -5.55
N ARG A 13 -25.59 5.16 -4.70
CA ARG A 13 -24.14 5.49 -4.66
C ARG A 13 -23.28 4.28 -4.30
N TRP A 14 -23.73 3.46 -3.35
CA TRP A 14 -23.06 2.22 -2.98
C TRP A 14 -23.02 1.22 -4.15
N LYS A 15 -24.16 0.99 -4.83
CA LYS A 15 -24.20 0.13 -6.01
C LYS A 15 -23.29 0.61 -7.14
N THR A 16 -23.27 1.92 -7.41
CA THR A 16 -22.37 2.51 -8.40
C THR A 16 -20.90 2.29 -8.01
N MET A 17 -20.55 2.49 -6.74
CA MET A 17 -19.19 2.24 -6.24
C MET A 17 -18.80 0.76 -6.36
N GLU A 18 -19.67 -0.15 -5.96
CA GLU A 18 -19.46 -1.59 -6.05
C GLU A 18 -19.24 -2.03 -7.51
N ALA A 19 -20.09 -1.54 -8.42
CA ALA A 19 -19.94 -1.79 -9.85
C ALA A 19 -18.62 -1.24 -10.40
N ALA A 20 -18.23 -0.02 -10.01
CA ALA A 20 -16.97 0.60 -10.43
C ALA A 20 -15.74 -0.17 -9.92
N ILE A 21 -15.73 -0.60 -8.66
CA ILE A 21 -14.69 -1.46 -8.08
C ILE A 21 -14.63 -2.80 -8.82
N GLY A 22 -15.77 -3.39 -9.13
CA GLY A 22 -15.84 -4.64 -9.89
C GLY A 22 -15.33 -4.52 -11.33
N MET A 23 -15.46 -3.35 -11.96
CA MET A 23 -14.85 -3.07 -13.27
C MET A 23 -13.33 -2.89 -13.13
N GLU A 24 -12.89 -2.12 -12.14
CA GLU A 24 -11.49 -1.86 -11.84
C GLU A 24 -10.67 -3.15 -11.68
N ILE A 25 -11.14 -4.02 -10.80
CA ILE A 25 -10.47 -5.28 -10.45
C ILE A 25 -10.28 -6.17 -11.69
N ARG A 26 -11.15 -6.04 -12.70
CA ARG A 26 -11.12 -6.85 -13.92
C ARG A 26 -10.39 -6.17 -15.08
N GLU A 27 -9.93 -4.93 -14.93
CA GLU A 27 -9.25 -4.17 -16.01
C GLU A 27 -7.98 -4.91 -16.48
N HIS A 28 -7.17 -5.36 -15.53
CA HIS A 28 -5.91 -6.03 -15.83
C HIS A 28 -5.99 -7.52 -15.48
N LYS A 29 -5.97 -8.39 -16.51
CA LYS A 29 -6.10 -9.85 -16.35
C LYS A 29 -5.07 -10.45 -15.37
N GLY A 30 -3.86 -9.91 -15.32
CA GLY A 30 -2.79 -10.37 -14.45
C GLY A 30 -3.05 -10.07 -12.97
N SER A 31 -3.30 -8.80 -12.61
CA SER A 31 -3.62 -8.44 -11.23
C SER A 31 -4.96 -9.04 -10.79
N PHE A 32 -5.93 -9.16 -11.69
CA PHE A 32 -7.18 -9.88 -11.45
C PHE A 32 -6.94 -11.34 -11.04
N ALA A 33 -6.10 -12.06 -11.79
CA ALA A 33 -5.79 -13.47 -11.49
C ALA A 33 -5.13 -13.61 -10.12
N VAL A 34 -4.14 -12.77 -9.81
CA VAL A 34 -3.47 -12.74 -8.49
C VAL A 34 -4.48 -12.46 -7.38
N TYR A 35 -5.31 -11.42 -7.54
CA TYR A 35 -6.36 -11.06 -6.58
C TYR A 35 -7.32 -12.23 -6.29
N VAL A 36 -7.77 -12.94 -7.32
CA VAL A 36 -8.67 -14.10 -7.14
C VAL A 36 -7.95 -15.23 -6.40
N VAL A 37 -6.72 -15.56 -6.79
CA VAL A 37 -5.93 -16.63 -6.13
C VAL A 37 -5.73 -16.32 -4.65
N LEU A 38 -5.25 -15.11 -4.33
CA LEU A 38 -5.01 -14.71 -2.94
C LEU A 38 -6.31 -14.75 -2.13
N ARG A 39 -7.43 -14.27 -2.67
CA ARG A 39 -8.73 -14.35 -1.97
C ARG A 39 -9.18 -15.78 -1.70
N VAL A 40 -9.02 -16.69 -2.67
CA VAL A 40 -9.37 -18.10 -2.48
C VAL A 40 -8.51 -18.72 -1.37
N LEU A 41 -7.21 -18.41 -1.34
CA LEU A 41 -6.31 -18.88 -0.30
C LEU A 41 -6.70 -18.33 1.08
N VAL A 42 -6.96 -17.03 1.20
CA VAL A 42 -7.42 -16.42 2.46
C VAL A 42 -8.73 -17.05 2.95
N ILE A 43 -9.69 -17.29 2.06
CA ILE A 43 -10.95 -17.96 2.41
C ILE A 43 -10.70 -19.40 2.89
N ALA A 44 -9.81 -20.14 2.24
CA ALA A 44 -9.45 -21.48 2.67
C ALA A 44 -8.81 -21.49 4.07
N VAL A 45 -7.91 -20.55 4.34
CA VAL A 45 -7.30 -20.36 5.67
C VAL A 45 -8.38 -19.99 6.71
N ALA A 46 -9.27 -19.06 6.39
CA ALA A 46 -10.36 -18.67 7.29
C ALA A 46 -11.25 -19.86 7.68
N VAL A 47 -11.62 -20.69 6.71
CA VAL A 47 -12.41 -21.91 6.97
C VAL A 47 -11.65 -22.89 7.84
N LEU A 48 -10.36 -23.12 7.56
CA LEU A 48 -9.52 -24.01 8.37
C LEU A 48 -9.39 -23.51 9.82
N LYS A 49 -9.09 -22.22 10.01
CA LYS A 49 -8.93 -21.59 11.32
C LYS A 49 -10.23 -21.57 12.11
N PHE A 50 -11.36 -21.37 11.44
CA PHE A 50 -12.68 -21.49 12.05
C PHE A 50 -12.93 -22.89 12.64
N PHE A 51 -12.64 -23.95 11.88
CA PHE A 51 -12.79 -25.32 12.38
C PHE A 51 -11.78 -25.69 13.47
N ASN A 52 -10.63 -25.02 13.49
CA ASN A 52 -9.64 -25.15 14.57
C ASN A 52 -10.00 -24.33 15.84
N GLY A 53 -11.06 -23.51 15.80
CA GLY A 53 -11.47 -22.66 16.91
C GLY A 53 -10.64 -21.39 17.11
N ASP A 54 -9.77 -21.06 16.14
CA ASP A 54 -8.88 -19.89 16.16
C ASP A 54 -9.61 -18.68 15.55
N TYR A 55 -10.47 -18.06 16.36
CA TYR A 55 -11.33 -16.95 15.90
C TYR A 55 -10.57 -15.63 15.67
N GLU A 56 -9.41 -15.47 16.29
CA GLU A 56 -8.52 -14.34 16.05
C GLU A 56 -7.96 -14.39 14.62
N ALA A 57 -7.44 -15.55 14.21
CA ALA A 57 -7.00 -15.74 12.83
C ALA A 57 -8.15 -15.61 11.81
N VAL A 58 -9.37 -16.00 12.18
CA VAL A 58 -10.56 -15.77 11.33
C VAL A 58 -10.85 -14.28 11.16
N PHE A 59 -10.75 -13.50 12.25
CA PHE A 59 -10.91 -12.05 12.20
C PHE A 59 -9.85 -11.41 11.30
N LEU A 60 -8.58 -11.80 11.44
CA LEU A 60 -7.49 -11.35 10.57
C LEU A 60 -7.76 -11.69 9.10
N CYS A 61 -8.23 -12.90 8.80
CA CYS A 61 -8.60 -13.27 7.42
C CYS A 61 -9.70 -12.35 6.83
N ILE A 62 -10.70 -11.97 7.64
CA ILE A 62 -11.75 -11.03 7.21
C ILE A 62 -11.14 -9.66 6.93
N LEU A 63 -10.26 -9.17 7.81
CA LEU A 63 -9.52 -7.93 7.61
C LEU A 63 -8.71 -7.98 6.31
N THR A 64 -7.94 -9.05 6.08
CA THR A 64 -7.17 -9.24 4.84
C THR A 64 -8.06 -9.19 3.60
N LEU A 65 -9.23 -9.84 3.60
CA LEU A 65 -10.17 -9.80 2.47
C LEU A 65 -10.67 -8.37 2.18
N LEU A 66 -10.84 -7.54 3.21
CA LEU A 66 -11.17 -6.13 3.05
C LEU A 66 -9.97 -5.32 2.52
N LEU A 67 -8.77 -5.57 3.04
CA LEU A 67 -7.54 -4.90 2.60
C LEU A 67 -7.20 -5.22 1.13
N LEU A 68 -7.47 -6.43 0.64
CA LEU A 68 -7.30 -6.78 -0.77
C LEU A 68 -8.22 -5.98 -1.71
N LEU A 69 -9.29 -5.35 -1.21
CA LEU A 69 -10.13 -4.42 -1.98
C LEU A 69 -9.58 -2.99 -2.01
N ALA A 70 -8.65 -2.65 -1.12
CA ALA A 70 -8.15 -1.29 -0.93
C ALA A 70 -7.52 -0.69 -2.21
N PRO A 71 -6.68 -1.41 -3.00
CA PRO A 71 -6.10 -0.84 -4.21
C PRO A 71 -7.17 -0.39 -5.21
N ALA A 72 -8.16 -1.24 -5.48
CA ALA A 72 -9.26 -0.91 -6.39
C ALA A 72 -10.12 0.23 -5.84
N PHE A 73 -10.42 0.23 -4.55
CA PHE A 73 -11.16 1.31 -3.91
C PHE A 73 -10.44 2.66 -4.06
N VAL A 74 -9.13 2.72 -3.81
CA VAL A 74 -8.31 3.93 -3.96
C VAL A 74 -8.29 4.40 -5.42
N GLN A 75 -8.06 3.48 -6.37
CA GLN A 75 -8.05 3.79 -7.80
C GLN A 75 -9.36 4.39 -8.29
N VAL A 76 -10.49 3.83 -7.85
CA VAL A 76 -11.83 4.31 -8.17
C VAL A 76 -12.11 5.65 -7.49
N ARG A 77 -11.84 5.76 -6.18
CA ARG A 77 -12.18 6.94 -5.37
C ARG A 77 -11.38 8.20 -5.72
N PHE A 78 -10.10 8.03 -6.08
CA PHE A 78 -9.18 9.12 -6.42
C PHE A 78 -8.97 9.28 -7.93
N ARG A 79 -9.59 8.41 -8.75
CA ARG A 79 -9.46 8.41 -10.22
C ARG A 79 -8.00 8.30 -10.66
N ILE A 80 -7.26 7.45 -9.96
CA ILE A 80 -5.87 7.10 -10.26
C ILE A 80 -5.82 5.70 -10.87
N GLU A 81 -4.82 5.47 -11.70
CA GLU A 81 -4.48 4.19 -12.30
C GLU A 81 -3.11 3.77 -11.73
N LEU A 82 -3.11 2.70 -10.94
CA LEU A 82 -1.89 2.07 -10.46
C LEU A 82 -1.34 1.18 -11.58
N PRO A 83 -0.03 1.15 -11.81
CA PRO A 83 0.54 0.17 -12.72
C PRO A 83 0.26 -1.24 -12.18
N SER A 84 -0.06 -2.18 -13.06
CA SER A 84 -0.40 -3.56 -12.68
C SER A 84 0.68 -4.24 -11.82
N ALA A 85 1.96 -3.91 -12.03
CA ALA A 85 3.05 -4.39 -11.19
C ALA A 85 2.93 -3.89 -9.74
N LEU A 86 2.65 -2.59 -9.55
CA LEU A 86 2.47 -2.00 -8.23
C LEU A 86 1.23 -2.57 -7.53
N GLU A 87 0.13 -2.75 -8.26
CA GLU A 87 -1.08 -3.39 -7.74
C GLU A 87 -0.80 -4.82 -7.26
N VAL A 88 -0.12 -5.65 -8.06
CA VAL A 88 0.27 -7.01 -7.67
C VAL A 88 1.18 -7.00 -6.44
N ILE A 89 2.16 -6.09 -6.37
CA ILE A 89 3.05 -5.97 -5.22
C ILE A 89 2.26 -5.65 -3.96
N VAL A 90 1.31 -4.70 -4.01
CA VAL A 90 0.47 -4.35 -2.84
C VAL A 90 -0.41 -5.54 -2.42
N LEU A 91 -1.00 -6.27 -3.37
CA LEU A 91 -1.83 -7.44 -3.05
C LEU A 91 -1.01 -8.56 -2.38
N VAL A 92 0.19 -8.83 -2.91
CA VAL A 92 1.11 -9.82 -2.33
C VAL A 92 1.63 -9.35 -0.98
N PHE A 93 1.93 -8.06 -0.82
CA PHE A 93 2.36 -7.46 0.45
C PHE A 93 1.30 -7.66 1.55
N VAL A 94 0.04 -7.34 1.28
CA VAL A 94 -1.07 -7.53 2.23
C VAL A 94 -1.21 -9.01 2.64
N PHE A 95 -1.10 -9.93 1.68
CA PHE A 95 -1.14 -11.36 1.99
C PHE A 95 0.08 -11.81 2.80
N ALA A 96 1.27 -11.31 2.48
CA ALA A 96 2.50 -11.65 3.16
C ALA A 96 2.50 -11.15 4.62
N ALA A 97 2.08 -9.92 4.88
CA ALA A 97 2.00 -9.39 6.24
C ALA A 97 0.95 -10.15 7.08
N GLU A 98 -0.30 -10.21 6.60
CA GLU A 98 -1.41 -10.71 7.43
C GLU A 98 -1.48 -12.24 7.51
N ILE A 99 -1.29 -12.95 6.39
CA ILE A 99 -1.52 -14.41 6.36
C ILE A 99 -0.24 -15.18 6.68
N LEU A 100 0.87 -14.79 6.05
CA LEU A 100 2.14 -15.46 6.27
C LEU A 100 2.81 -14.96 7.55
N GLY A 101 2.85 -13.64 7.75
CA GLY A 101 3.39 -13.00 8.95
C GLY A 101 2.62 -13.39 10.20
N GLU A 102 1.41 -12.86 10.37
CA GLU A 102 0.62 -13.04 11.60
C GLU A 102 0.12 -14.48 11.78
N ILE A 103 -0.64 -15.01 10.82
CA ILE A 103 -1.32 -16.31 11.01
C ILE A 103 -0.37 -17.51 10.94
N SER A 104 0.71 -17.40 10.16
CA SER A 104 1.69 -18.49 9.96
C SER A 104 3.01 -18.27 10.69
N SER A 105 3.10 -17.21 11.50
CA SER A 105 4.26 -16.86 12.35
C SER A 105 5.57 -16.65 11.58
N PHE A 106 5.52 -16.11 10.36
CA PHE A 106 6.74 -15.91 9.57
C PHE A 106 7.69 -14.86 10.18
N TYR A 107 7.16 -13.95 11.01
CA TYR A 107 7.97 -13.02 11.81
C TYR A 107 8.97 -13.74 12.73
N GLU A 108 8.61 -14.91 13.25
CA GLU A 108 9.48 -15.70 14.12
C GLU A 108 10.35 -16.69 13.33
N ILE A 109 9.84 -17.18 12.20
CA ILE A 109 10.49 -18.26 11.44
C ILE A 109 11.60 -17.72 10.51
N PHE A 110 11.38 -16.56 9.89
CA PHE A 110 12.28 -16.00 8.88
C PHE A 110 12.89 -14.70 9.40
N PRO A 111 14.21 -14.65 9.68
CA PRO A 111 14.84 -13.52 10.38
C PRO A 111 14.75 -12.15 9.69
N PHE A 112 14.45 -12.12 8.40
CA PHE A 112 14.39 -10.89 7.60
C PHE A 112 12.96 -10.60 7.12
N TRP A 113 11.96 -11.35 7.58
CA TRP A 113 10.58 -11.20 7.11
C TRP A 113 10.08 -9.79 7.33
N ASP A 114 10.25 -9.32 8.57
CA ASP A 114 9.81 -8.03 9.01
C ASP A 114 10.54 -6.88 8.31
N THR A 115 11.88 -6.92 8.36
CA THR A 115 12.77 -6.00 7.66
C THR A 115 12.39 -5.84 6.17
N VAL A 116 12.06 -6.94 5.48
CA VAL A 116 11.65 -6.92 4.07
C VAL A 116 10.30 -6.22 3.89
N LEU A 117 9.32 -6.54 4.74
CA LEU A 117 8.00 -5.92 4.70
C LEU A 117 8.11 -4.41 4.99
N HIS A 118 8.81 -3.99 6.03
CA HIS A 118 8.96 -2.57 6.35
C HIS A 118 9.75 -1.82 5.26
N THR A 119 10.79 -2.43 4.68
CA THR A 119 11.47 -1.84 3.50
C THR A 119 10.51 -1.66 2.32
N MET A 120 9.70 -2.68 2.02
CA MET A 120 8.70 -2.61 0.95
C MET A 120 7.62 -1.57 1.23
N ASN A 121 7.16 -1.48 2.48
CA ASN A 121 6.17 -0.51 2.91
C ASN A 121 6.67 0.93 2.69
N GLY A 122 7.89 1.26 3.13
CA GLY A 122 8.51 2.55 2.86
C GLY A 122 8.63 2.86 1.36
N PHE A 123 8.99 1.87 0.54
CA PHE A 123 9.02 2.06 -0.91
C PHE A 123 7.63 2.33 -1.51
N LEU A 124 6.62 1.54 -1.13
CA LEU A 124 5.27 1.62 -1.66
C LEU A 124 4.54 2.89 -1.21
N ALA A 125 4.68 3.27 0.06
CA ALA A 125 4.09 4.50 0.60
C ALA A 125 4.69 5.74 -0.08
N ALA A 126 6.01 5.76 -0.34
CA ALA A 126 6.63 6.80 -1.15
C ALA A 126 6.08 6.82 -2.59
N ALA A 127 5.84 5.66 -3.20
CA ALA A 127 5.23 5.56 -4.54
C ALA A 127 3.83 6.14 -4.61
N ILE A 128 3.01 5.84 -3.61
CA ILE A 128 1.65 6.39 -3.48
C ILE A 128 1.72 7.90 -3.23
N GLY A 129 2.55 8.35 -2.29
CA GLY A 129 2.76 9.78 -1.99
C GLY A 129 3.17 10.58 -3.22
N PHE A 130 4.17 10.09 -3.95
CA PHE A 130 4.61 10.67 -5.22
C PHE A 130 3.47 10.83 -6.22
N SER A 131 2.63 9.80 -6.33
CA SER A 131 1.52 9.76 -7.28
C SER A 131 0.43 10.76 -6.95
N LEU A 132 0.11 10.92 -5.67
CA LEU A 132 -0.85 11.90 -5.19
C LEU A 132 -0.36 13.32 -5.51
N VAL A 133 0.91 13.62 -5.25
CA VAL A 133 1.47 14.95 -5.52
C VAL A 133 1.59 15.20 -7.04
N ASP A 134 2.05 14.22 -7.83
CA ASP A 134 2.10 14.34 -9.30
C ASP A 134 0.70 14.53 -9.89
N LEU A 135 -0.34 13.90 -9.33
CA LEU A 135 -1.73 14.11 -9.73
C LEU A 135 -2.20 15.54 -9.46
N LEU A 136 -1.90 16.08 -8.26
CA LEU A 136 -2.21 17.46 -7.90
C LEU A 136 -1.48 18.46 -8.80
N ASN A 137 -0.19 18.20 -9.06
CA ASN A 137 0.66 19.03 -9.92
C ASN A 137 0.15 19.11 -11.36
N ARG A 138 -0.51 18.05 -11.84
CA ARG A 138 -1.12 17.99 -13.19
C ARG A 138 -2.54 18.55 -13.26
N SER A 139 -3.08 19.11 -12.18
CA SER A 139 -4.41 19.70 -12.21
C SER A 139 -4.35 21.13 -12.76
N ASP A 140 -5.24 21.48 -13.69
CA ASP A 140 -5.33 22.84 -14.28
C ASP A 140 -5.61 23.94 -13.24
N ARG A 141 -5.95 23.54 -12.01
CA ARG A 141 -6.18 24.43 -10.86
C ARG A 141 -4.90 24.78 -10.11
N VAL A 142 -3.84 24.00 -10.25
CA VAL A 142 -2.53 24.25 -9.63
C VAL A 142 -1.66 24.98 -10.66
N LYS A 143 -1.37 26.26 -10.38
CA LYS A 143 -0.72 27.18 -11.32
C LYS A 143 0.82 27.06 -11.39
N PHE A 144 1.41 26.13 -10.65
CA PHE A 144 2.87 25.99 -10.55
C PHE A 144 3.29 24.55 -10.82
N GLU A 145 4.25 24.36 -11.72
CA GLU A 145 4.90 23.06 -11.91
C GLU A 145 5.90 22.83 -10.76
N LEU A 146 5.61 21.84 -9.92
CA LEU A 146 6.51 21.45 -8.84
C LEU A 146 7.82 20.86 -9.39
N SER A 147 8.95 21.25 -8.77
CA SER A 147 10.25 20.73 -9.16
C SER A 147 10.38 19.22 -8.87
N PRO A 148 11.20 18.47 -9.62
CA PRO A 148 11.46 17.05 -9.35
C PRO A 148 11.92 16.80 -7.91
N LEU A 149 12.74 17.70 -7.36
CA LEU A 149 13.26 17.61 -6.01
C LEU A 149 12.14 17.76 -4.97
N TYR A 150 11.24 18.72 -5.19
CA TYR A 150 10.10 18.92 -4.29
C TYR A 150 9.20 17.67 -4.26
N LEU A 151 8.89 17.09 -5.43
CA LEU A 151 8.11 15.86 -5.50
C LEU A 151 8.77 14.72 -4.71
N ALA A 152 10.08 14.53 -4.86
CA ALA A 152 10.82 13.51 -4.14
C ALA A 152 10.77 13.71 -2.61
N ILE A 153 11.01 14.94 -2.13
CA ILE A 153 10.98 15.24 -0.69
C ILE A 153 9.59 14.99 -0.11
N VAL A 154 8.53 15.46 -0.78
CA VAL A 154 7.16 15.26 -0.28
C VAL A 154 6.79 13.77 -0.26
N SER A 155 7.21 13.00 -1.27
CA SER A 155 6.99 11.56 -1.34
C SER A 155 7.66 10.82 -0.18
N PHE A 156 8.92 11.18 0.09
CA PHE A 156 9.68 10.68 1.23
C PHE A 156 8.99 11.02 2.56
N CYS A 157 8.63 12.28 2.78
CA CYS A 157 7.96 12.70 4.02
C CYS A 157 6.60 12.02 4.20
N PHE A 158 5.84 11.87 3.12
CA PHE A 158 4.58 11.13 3.14
C PHE A 158 4.79 9.68 3.58
N SER A 159 5.78 9.01 3.01
CA SER A 159 6.14 7.64 3.39
C SER A 159 6.52 7.51 4.86
N MET A 160 7.42 8.36 5.35
CA MET A 160 7.84 8.33 6.75
C MET A 160 6.69 8.62 7.71
N THR A 161 5.74 9.48 7.31
CA THR A 161 4.54 9.75 8.10
C THR A 161 3.68 8.49 8.25
N ILE A 162 3.54 7.68 7.19
CA ILE A 162 2.82 6.41 7.26
C ILE A 162 3.53 5.43 8.19
N GLY A 163 4.86 5.31 8.08
CA GLY A 163 5.66 4.47 9.00
C GLY A 163 5.46 4.87 10.46
N VAL A 164 5.62 6.15 10.80
CA VAL A 164 5.42 6.62 12.19
C VAL A 164 3.99 6.38 12.69
N VAL A 165 2.98 6.54 11.83
CA VAL A 165 1.58 6.26 12.23
C VAL A 165 1.37 4.77 12.51
N TRP A 166 2.10 3.88 11.82
CA TRP A 166 2.09 2.45 12.08
C TRP A 166 2.72 2.13 13.45
N GLU A 167 3.90 2.68 13.76
CA GLU A 167 4.51 2.52 15.10
C GLU A 167 3.60 3.00 16.23
N PHE A 168 2.88 4.11 16.01
CA PHE A 168 1.91 4.60 16.99
C PHE A 168 0.74 3.63 17.17
N PHE A 169 0.33 2.94 16.12
CA PHE A 169 -0.71 1.93 16.20
C PHE A 169 -0.21 0.73 17.01
N GLU A 170 0.97 0.20 16.70
CA GLU A 170 1.57 -0.95 17.40
C GLU A 170 1.74 -0.67 18.89
N PHE A 171 2.41 0.43 19.22
CA PHE A 171 2.54 0.87 20.61
C PHE A 171 1.20 1.04 21.32
N SER A 172 0.18 1.55 20.62
CA SER A 172 -1.16 1.69 21.20
C SER A 172 -1.80 0.32 21.45
N MET A 173 -1.59 -0.65 20.57
CA MET A 173 -2.13 -1.99 20.73
C MET A 173 -1.46 -2.74 21.88
N ASP A 174 -0.15 -2.61 22.00
CA ASP A 174 0.64 -3.22 23.08
C ASP A 174 0.21 -2.65 24.44
N MET A 175 0.07 -1.33 24.53
CA MET A 175 -0.30 -0.65 25.78
C MET A 175 -1.77 -0.82 26.18
N LEU A 176 -2.71 -0.82 25.23
CA LEU A 176 -4.14 -0.81 25.53
C LEU A 176 -4.76 -2.21 25.56
N PHE A 177 -4.23 -3.13 24.77
CA PHE A 177 -4.80 -4.47 24.59
C PHE A 177 -3.85 -5.58 25.06
N GLY A 178 -2.61 -5.25 25.42
CA GLY A 178 -1.62 -6.24 25.86
C GLY A 178 -1.16 -7.14 24.72
N PHE A 179 -1.15 -6.61 23.51
CA PHE A 179 -0.56 -7.28 22.35
C PHE A 179 0.97 -7.16 22.41
N ASP A 180 1.62 -7.84 21.47
CA ASP A 180 3.07 -7.87 21.32
C ASP A 180 3.41 -7.62 19.84
N MET A 181 2.96 -6.45 19.36
CA MET A 181 3.17 -6.03 17.99
C MET A 181 4.62 -5.59 17.79
N GLN A 182 5.16 -4.78 18.70
CA GLN A 182 6.58 -4.40 18.68
C GLN A 182 7.43 -5.54 19.26
N LYS A 183 8.26 -6.19 18.44
CA LYS A 183 8.95 -7.42 18.83
C LYS A 183 10.07 -7.20 19.84
N ASP A 184 10.18 -8.18 20.74
CA ASP A 184 11.17 -8.18 21.80
C ASP A 184 12.59 -8.49 21.29
N ALA A 185 13.59 -7.80 21.87
CA ALA A 185 15.00 -8.07 21.64
C ALA A 185 15.75 -8.38 22.95
N VAL A 186 16.58 -9.42 22.94
CA VAL A 186 17.49 -9.70 24.06
C VAL A 186 18.79 -8.94 23.86
N VAL A 187 19.08 -8.00 24.77
CA VAL A 187 20.32 -7.22 24.78
C VAL A 187 21.17 -7.54 26.01
N HIS A 188 22.49 -7.44 25.83
CA HIS A 188 23.47 -7.71 26.90
C HIS A 188 24.06 -6.45 27.53
N SER A 189 23.60 -5.28 27.07
CA SER A 189 24.03 -4.00 27.62
C SER A 189 22.91 -2.97 27.52
N ILE A 190 22.71 -2.19 28.57
CA ILE A 190 21.80 -1.04 28.57
C ILE A 190 22.54 0.22 29.01
N SER A 191 22.07 1.37 28.54
CA SER A 191 22.57 2.69 28.93
C SER A 191 21.39 3.55 29.34
N SER A 192 21.40 4.07 30.57
CA SER A 192 20.27 4.87 31.07
C SER A 192 20.75 6.01 31.96
N VAL A 193 20.18 7.19 31.74
CA VAL A 193 20.35 8.37 32.60
C VAL A 193 19.57 8.25 33.91
N MET A 194 18.52 7.42 33.94
CA MET A 194 17.70 7.20 35.15
C MET A 194 18.50 6.52 36.27
N LEU A 195 19.54 5.79 35.91
CA LEU A 195 20.41 5.07 36.84
C LEU A 195 21.49 5.97 37.47
N ASP A 196 21.56 7.24 37.08
CA ASP A 196 22.53 8.18 37.68
C ASP A 196 22.16 8.45 39.15
N PRO A 197 23.00 8.04 40.11
CA PRO A 197 22.73 8.27 41.53
C PRO A 197 22.76 9.76 41.91
N ALA A 198 23.40 10.61 41.09
CA ALA A 198 23.41 12.05 41.30
C ALA A 198 22.18 12.76 40.71
N HIS A 199 21.30 12.03 40.01
CA HIS A 199 20.21 12.59 39.21
C HIS A 199 20.67 13.70 38.24
N ALA A 200 21.90 13.58 37.73
CA ALA A 200 22.40 14.42 36.67
C ALA A 200 22.11 13.76 35.30
N ASN A 201 22.50 14.41 34.21
CA ASN A 201 22.27 13.90 32.85
C ASN A 201 23.47 13.06 32.35
N HIS A 202 23.93 12.12 33.17
CA HIS A 202 25.04 11.23 32.82
C HIS A 202 24.51 9.81 32.59
N ALA A 203 24.80 9.25 31.42
CA ALA A 203 24.39 7.89 31.10
C ALA A 203 25.22 6.88 31.92
N VAL A 204 24.54 6.02 32.67
CA VAL A 204 25.17 4.88 33.35
C VAL A 204 24.98 3.64 32.48
N HIS A 205 26.07 2.88 32.33
CA HIS A 205 26.12 1.68 31.52
C HIS A 205 26.07 0.44 32.41
N ILE A 206 25.22 -0.52 32.06
CA ILE A 206 25.25 -1.88 32.58
C ILE A 206 25.62 -2.77 31.41
N ASN A 207 26.75 -3.46 31.51
CA ASN A 207 27.27 -4.37 30.49
C ASN A 207 27.22 -5.81 31.00
N ASP A 208 27.44 -6.76 30.09
CA ASP A 208 27.52 -8.19 30.39
C ASP A 208 26.30 -8.72 31.16
N ILE A 209 25.11 -8.23 30.77
CA ILE A 209 23.85 -8.68 31.35
C ILE A 209 23.63 -10.13 30.89
N THR A 210 23.65 -11.04 31.85
CA THR A 210 23.44 -12.47 31.65
C THR A 210 22.13 -12.96 32.27
N GLN A 211 21.53 -12.16 33.17
CA GLN A 211 20.34 -12.53 33.89
C GLN A 211 19.55 -11.29 34.31
N VAL A 212 18.21 -11.35 34.18
CA VAL A 212 17.28 -10.36 34.73
C VAL A 212 16.25 -11.09 35.58
N ALA A 213 16.03 -10.57 36.80
CA ALA A 213 15.05 -11.13 37.72
C ALA A 213 13.82 -10.22 37.85
N VAL A 214 12.63 -10.75 37.57
CA VAL A 214 11.34 -10.06 37.76
C VAL A 214 10.62 -10.70 38.94
N ASN A 215 10.26 -9.89 39.94
CA ASN A 215 9.66 -10.36 41.19
C ASN A 215 10.48 -11.48 41.88
N GLY A 216 11.81 -11.36 41.84
CA GLY A 216 12.74 -12.30 42.45
C GLY A 216 12.91 -13.63 41.71
N ARG A 217 12.33 -13.78 40.51
CA ARG A 217 12.48 -14.96 39.65
C ARG A 217 13.28 -14.60 38.42
N ASP A 218 14.23 -15.45 38.08
CA ASP A 218 14.96 -15.35 36.81
C ASP A 218 13.98 -15.47 35.63
N LEU A 219 14.10 -14.56 34.67
CA LEU A 219 13.34 -14.59 33.42
C LEU A 219 13.87 -15.66 32.46
N GLY A 220 15.14 -16.08 32.60
CA GLY A 220 15.72 -17.19 31.84
C GLY A 220 16.11 -16.89 30.40
N LEU A 221 16.18 -15.61 30.02
CA LEU A 221 16.47 -15.17 28.64
C LEU A 221 17.96 -15.01 28.33
N GLY A 222 18.83 -15.08 29.35
CA GLY A 222 20.27 -14.88 29.17
C GLY A 222 20.70 -13.42 28.94
N GLY A 223 19.80 -12.46 29.12
CA GLY A 223 20.05 -11.03 28.90
C GLY A 223 18.89 -10.15 29.40
N TYR A 224 18.92 -8.87 29.03
CA TYR A 224 17.85 -7.90 29.26
C TYR A 224 16.86 -7.90 28.11
N LEU A 225 15.56 -7.90 28.43
CA LEU A 225 14.48 -7.85 27.44
C LEU A 225 14.16 -6.39 27.10
N ASP A 226 14.52 -5.97 25.89
CA ASP A 226 14.06 -4.71 25.30
C ASP A 226 12.68 -4.93 24.68
N ILE A 227 11.69 -4.18 25.17
CA ILE A 227 10.29 -4.30 24.77
C ILE A 227 10.04 -3.27 23.66
N GLY A 228 10.29 -3.67 22.42
CA GLY A 228 9.85 -2.96 21.21
C GLY A 228 10.65 -1.73 20.78
N LEU A 229 11.61 -1.20 21.55
CA LEU A 229 12.37 0.01 21.15
C LEU A 229 13.27 -0.30 19.96
N ILE A 230 14.03 -1.39 20.02
CA ILE A 230 14.94 -1.79 18.95
C ILE A 230 14.16 -2.10 17.67
N ASP A 231 13.04 -2.81 17.81
CA ASP A 231 12.14 -3.18 16.73
C ASP A 231 11.58 -1.96 16.00
N THR A 232 10.91 -1.06 16.72
CA THR A 232 10.41 0.21 16.16
C THR A 232 11.49 1.02 15.45
N MET A 233 12.69 1.07 16.03
CA MET A 233 13.78 1.81 15.41
C MET A 233 14.31 1.12 14.15
N GLU A 234 14.41 -0.21 14.15
CA GLU A 234 14.75 -1.00 12.95
C GLU A 234 13.73 -0.73 11.84
N ASP A 235 12.45 -0.81 12.17
CA ASP A 235 11.33 -0.59 11.26
C ASP A 235 11.35 0.78 10.62
N LEU A 236 11.49 1.84 11.42
CA LEU A 236 11.59 3.20 10.89
C LEU A 236 12.83 3.39 10.02
N ILE A 237 13.95 2.73 10.33
CA ILE A 237 15.19 2.79 9.54
C ILE A 237 15.00 2.09 8.19
N VAL A 238 14.41 0.90 8.16
CA VAL A 238 14.26 0.14 6.92
C VAL A 238 13.14 0.74 6.04
N ASN A 239 12.07 1.27 6.65
CA ASN A 239 11.09 2.12 5.98
C ASN A 239 11.78 3.35 5.34
N PHE A 240 12.67 4.02 6.07
CA PHE A 240 13.45 5.15 5.54
C PHE A 240 14.27 4.76 4.31
N ILE A 241 14.96 3.61 4.34
CA ILE A 241 15.73 3.11 3.19
C ILE A 241 14.82 2.92 1.97
N GLY A 242 13.68 2.24 2.15
CA GLY A 242 12.70 2.04 1.08
C GLY A 242 12.19 3.36 0.48
N ALA A 243 11.86 4.31 1.35
CA ALA A 243 11.36 5.63 0.96
C ALA A 243 12.39 6.46 0.20
N VAL A 244 13.67 6.41 0.61
CA VAL A 244 14.79 7.08 -0.09
C VAL A 244 15.00 6.47 -1.47
N VAL A 245 15.03 5.14 -1.58
CA VAL A 245 15.21 4.43 -2.86
C VAL A 245 14.12 4.84 -3.84
N PHE A 246 12.84 4.81 -3.42
CA PHE A 246 11.76 5.25 -4.29
C PHE A 246 11.89 6.74 -4.65
N SER A 247 12.16 7.60 -3.68
CA SER A 247 12.25 9.06 -3.92
C SER A 247 13.35 9.42 -4.93
N VAL A 248 14.49 8.72 -4.92
CA VAL A 248 15.54 8.86 -5.93
C VAL A 248 15.04 8.41 -7.31
N ILE A 249 14.36 7.26 -7.39
CA ILE A 249 13.76 6.76 -8.64
C ILE A 249 12.73 7.77 -9.19
N GLY A 250 11.85 8.29 -8.34
CA GLY A 250 10.84 9.30 -8.67
C GLY A 250 11.47 10.60 -9.16
N PHE A 251 12.53 11.07 -8.50
CA PHE A 251 13.31 12.24 -8.93
C PHE A 251 13.88 12.06 -10.35
N ILE A 252 14.55 10.93 -10.60
CA ILE A 252 15.15 10.61 -11.91
C ILE A 252 14.05 10.53 -12.98
N TYR A 253 12.90 9.96 -12.66
CA TYR A 253 11.77 9.85 -13.57
C TYR A 253 11.22 11.22 -14.01
N VAL A 254 10.98 12.14 -13.07
CA VAL A 254 10.47 13.47 -13.43
C VAL A 254 11.53 14.27 -14.18
N LYS A 255 12.80 14.17 -13.79
CA LYS A 255 13.90 14.87 -14.47
C LYS A 255 14.09 14.41 -15.92
N ASN A 256 13.84 13.12 -16.20
CA ASN A 256 14.00 12.52 -17.52
C ASN A 256 12.67 12.34 -18.28
N ARG A 257 11.59 12.98 -17.81
CA ARG A 257 10.26 12.87 -18.40
C ARG A 257 10.32 13.33 -19.87
N GLY A 258 9.81 12.50 -20.79
CA GLY A 258 9.87 12.73 -22.23
C GLY A 258 11.09 12.15 -22.96
N LYS A 259 12.07 11.55 -22.25
CA LYS A 259 13.28 10.94 -22.84
C LYS A 259 13.28 9.40 -22.89
N GLY A 260 12.12 8.76 -22.70
CA GLY A 260 11.94 7.33 -23.01
C GLY A 260 12.44 6.30 -21.98
N VAL A 261 12.54 6.63 -20.69
CA VAL A 261 12.92 5.63 -19.66
C VAL A 261 11.73 4.71 -19.32
N SER A 262 11.70 3.52 -19.95
CA SER A 262 10.58 2.56 -19.91
C SER A 262 10.35 1.93 -18.53
N VAL A 263 11.41 1.56 -17.80
CA VAL A 263 11.30 0.70 -16.60
C VAL A 263 10.62 1.41 -15.43
N ILE A 264 10.94 2.69 -15.19
CA ILE A 264 10.40 3.43 -14.05
C ILE A 264 8.90 3.71 -14.20
N SER A 265 8.41 3.77 -15.44
CA SER A 265 7.00 3.98 -15.73
C SER A 265 6.08 2.86 -15.20
N ARG A 266 6.65 1.69 -14.87
CA ARG A 266 5.95 0.54 -14.25
C ARG A 266 5.68 0.71 -12.75
N PHE A 267 6.28 1.72 -12.11
CA PHE A 267 6.12 1.97 -10.68
C PHE A 267 5.48 3.33 -10.37
N VAL A 268 5.18 4.11 -11.42
CA VAL A 268 4.60 5.45 -11.27
C VAL A 268 3.14 5.44 -11.72
N PRO A 269 2.19 5.52 -10.78
CA PRO A 269 0.77 5.76 -11.06
C PRO A 269 0.47 6.96 -11.92
N ARG A 270 -0.67 6.89 -12.59
CA ARG A 270 -1.12 7.88 -13.57
C ARG A 270 -2.56 8.28 -13.29
N ARG A 271 -2.97 9.41 -13.86
CA ARG A 271 -4.38 9.82 -13.86
C ARG A 271 -5.15 8.92 -14.80
N LYS A 272 -6.34 8.47 -14.38
CA LYS A 272 -7.25 7.74 -15.27
C LYS A 272 -7.70 8.60 -16.44
N SER A 273 -7.71 7.97 -17.61
CA SER A 273 -8.31 8.55 -18.81
C SER A 273 -9.84 8.56 -18.69
N HIS A 274 -10.50 9.48 -19.40
CA HIS A 274 -11.94 9.70 -19.26
C HIS A 274 -12.79 8.46 -19.61
N ASP A 275 -12.34 7.68 -20.58
CA ASP A 275 -12.87 6.39 -21.03
C ASP A 275 -12.69 5.25 -20.02
N ARG A 276 -11.81 5.42 -19.02
CA ARG A 276 -11.54 4.43 -17.95
C ARG A 276 -11.94 4.92 -16.56
N ASP A 277 -12.71 6.00 -16.47
CA ASP A 277 -13.33 6.46 -15.22
C ASP A 277 -14.55 5.58 -14.88
N TYR A 278 -14.33 4.47 -14.17
CA TYR A 278 -15.41 3.50 -13.88
C TYR A 278 -16.49 4.03 -12.95
N LEU A 279 -16.23 5.06 -12.13
CA LEU A 279 -17.30 5.72 -11.36
C LEU A 279 -18.28 6.41 -12.30
N ARG A 280 -17.78 7.07 -13.34
CA ARG A 280 -18.60 7.70 -14.38
C ARG A 280 -19.34 6.65 -15.21
N LEU A 281 -18.65 5.60 -15.65
CA LEU A 281 -19.25 4.53 -16.45
C LEU A 281 -20.33 3.77 -15.68
N ALA A 282 -20.08 3.40 -14.41
CA ALA A 282 -21.07 2.76 -13.55
C ALA A 282 -22.24 3.69 -13.17
N GLY A 283 -22.03 5.00 -13.23
CA GLY A 283 -23.05 6.02 -12.99
C GLY A 283 -23.98 6.27 -14.19
N GLY A 284 -23.72 5.65 -15.35
CA GLY A 284 -24.54 5.80 -16.56
C GLY A 284 -24.14 6.96 -17.47
N ASP A 285 -23.08 7.70 -17.15
CA ASP A 285 -22.57 8.83 -17.95
C ASP A 285 -21.62 8.36 -19.08
N GLY A 286 -21.67 7.08 -19.47
CA GLY A 286 -20.84 6.50 -20.52
C GLY A 286 -21.24 7.01 -21.91
N ASP A 287 -20.36 7.72 -22.57
CA ASP A 287 -20.52 8.09 -23.98
C ASP A 287 -20.45 6.79 -24.81
N ALA A 288 -21.58 6.35 -25.37
CA ALA A 288 -21.72 5.10 -26.11
C ALA A 288 -20.78 5.00 -27.33
N SER A 289 -20.18 6.12 -27.75
CA SER A 289 -19.22 6.23 -28.84
C SER A 289 -17.80 5.75 -28.50
N LEU A 290 -17.46 5.57 -27.22
CA LEU A 290 -16.10 5.26 -26.75
C LEU A 290 -15.94 3.86 -26.14
N ALA A 291 -16.97 3.01 -26.19
CA ALA A 291 -16.87 1.63 -25.72
C ALA A 291 -15.81 0.85 -26.54
N PRO A 292 -14.97 0.00 -25.92
CA PRO A 292 -13.88 -0.72 -26.61
C PRO A 292 -14.32 -1.56 -27.83
N GLY A 293 -15.61 -1.92 -27.94
CA GLY A 293 -16.18 -2.62 -29.09
C GLY A 293 -16.71 -1.74 -30.23
N ALA A 294 -16.95 -0.45 -30.00
CA ALA A 294 -17.51 0.47 -31.00
C ALA A 294 -16.46 0.92 -32.03
N GLN A 295 -15.21 1.11 -31.60
CA GLN A 295 -14.09 1.48 -32.48
C GLN A 295 -13.69 0.34 -33.42
N ALA A 296 -13.79 -0.93 -32.97
CA ALA A 296 -13.56 -2.09 -33.83
C ALA A 296 -14.61 -2.20 -34.95
N HIS A 297 -15.87 -1.84 -34.66
CA HIS A 297 -16.95 -1.86 -35.65
C HIS A 297 -16.89 -0.68 -36.64
N GLN A 298 -16.41 0.49 -36.24
CA GLN A 298 -16.20 1.63 -37.14
C GLN A 298 -15.01 1.40 -38.09
N ALA A 299 -13.91 0.81 -37.61
CA ALA A 299 -12.79 0.44 -38.46
C ALA A 299 -13.17 -0.63 -39.51
N GLN A 300 -14.01 -1.61 -39.13
CA GLN A 300 -14.54 -2.60 -40.08
C GLN A 300 -15.56 -2.01 -41.08
N ARG A 301 -16.42 -1.07 -40.66
CA ARG A 301 -17.37 -0.43 -41.58
C ARG A 301 -16.69 0.51 -42.58
N GLN A 302 -15.63 1.21 -42.20
CA GLN A 302 -14.86 2.04 -43.14
C GLN A 302 -14.09 1.20 -44.17
N SER A 303 -13.69 -0.03 -43.82
CA SER A 303 -13.05 -0.96 -44.77
C SER A 303 -14.01 -1.68 -45.73
N GLN A 304 -15.33 -1.60 -45.51
CA GLN A 304 -16.36 -2.28 -46.32
C GLN A 304 -17.17 -1.32 -47.22
N HIS A 305 -16.84 -0.04 -47.25
CA HIS A 305 -17.56 0.99 -48.01
C HIS A 305 -16.67 1.73 -49.00
N ASP A 306 -15.89 0.97 -49.77
CA ASP A 306 -15.26 1.48 -50.99
C ASP A 306 -15.51 0.54 -52.17
N PRO A 307 -16.65 0.66 -52.89
CA PRO A 307 -16.86 0.00 -54.16
C PRO A 307 -16.65 0.98 -55.32
N HIS A 308 -15.60 0.72 -56.09
CA HIS A 308 -15.40 1.06 -57.50
C HIS A 308 -15.33 2.54 -57.93
N HIS A 309 -14.18 2.91 -58.52
CA HIS A 309 -14.19 3.41 -59.90
C HIS A 309 -12.87 3.13 -60.63
N HIS A 310 -12.94 2.20 -61.59
CA HIS A 310 -12.10 2.17 -62.78
C HIS A 310 -12.57 3.30 -63.72
N ASP A 311 -11.67 4.07 -64.33
CA ASP A 311 -11.29 3.91 -65.76
C ASP A 311 -10.43 5.07 -66.30
N HIS A 312 -9.55 4.68 -67.22
CA HIS A 312 -8.67 5.45 -68.11
C HIS A 312 -9.41 6.48 -69.00
N PRO A 313 -8.75 7.49 -69.61
CA PRO A 313 -7.70 7.34 -70.64
C PRO A 313 -6.29 7.68 -70.14
#